data_AF-A0AAQ4QIE5-F1
#
_entry.id   AF-A0AAQ4QIE5-F1
#
_cell.length_a   1.000
_cell.length_b   1.000
_cell.length_c   1.000
_cell.angle_alpha   90.00
_cell.angle_beta   90.00
_cell.angle_gamma   90.00
#
_symmetry.space_group_name_H-M   'P 1'
#
loop_
_entity.id
_entity.type
_entity.pdbx_description
1 polymer ?
#
loop_
_entity_poly.entity_id
_entity_poly.type
_entity_poly.pdbx_seq_one_letter_code
_entity_poly.pdbx_strand_id
1 'polypeptide(L)'
;GRPDLNILTFVKNELKKIQKLVSSDYPECLEKEDEEVRMKQEELADRLQSSKKISLQTYHRWTEYIHICQRELKSNLKKKFQCVFEGIAKAGNPTLLNEIYTELYITERGTAEVNEEHEVRQIETASRKPARPETTIRQEDLLKASAGGEEPIRTVMTKGVAGIGKTVLTQKFTLDWAEDKDHQDIQFTFPFTFRELNVLRGKKFSLVGLVHHFFSETRAAGICRFEKFQVVFIFDGLDECRFPLDFHNNEILTNVTESASVDVLLTNLITGKLLPSARLWITTRPAAANQIPPECVGMVTEVRGFTDPQKEEYFRKRFTDEEQASRIISHIKTSRSLHIMCHIPVFCWITATVLEEELKTREGGELPKSLTEMYIHFLVVQSKVKKVKYDGGAETDPHWSKESRKMIESLGKLAFDQLQKGNLIFYESDLTECGIDIRAASVYSGVFTQIFRVERGLYQDKVFCFVHLSVQEFLAALHVHLTFFSSGVNLLSKQQTTSRQSKRSKPNPKPMRLYQSAVDEALQSPNGHLDLFLRFLLGLSLETNQTLLRGLLTETGSHSQTSQETVQYIKEKIKTKHGAKRPFCELISVFPSHHENLVDKTYLPHSSLKIDRLKHNVLSR
;
A
#
# COMPACT_ATOMS: atom_id res chain seq x y z
N GLY A 1 -30.29 27.67 12.81
CA GLY A 1 -31.35 27.83 11.80
C GLY A 1 -31.06 26.92 10.64
N ARG A 2 -32.00 26.03 10.28
CA ARG A 2 -31.90 25.13 9.13
C ARG A 2 -32.67 25.76 7.95
N PRO A 3 -32.01 26.26 6.89
CA PRO A 3 -32.71 26.80 5.72
C PRO A 3 -33.45 25.71 4.91
N ASP A 4 -32.97 24.46 4.96
CA ASP A 4 -33.45 23.39 4.07
C ASP A 4 -34.79 22.78 4.46
N LEU A 5 -35.14 22.79 5.74
CA LEU A 5 -36.45 22.29 6.20
C LEU A 5 -37.58 23.20 5.69
N ASN A 6 -37.31 24.50 5.53
CA ASN A 6 -38.30 25.44 5.02
C ASN A 6 -38.52 25.30 3.51
N ILE A 7 -37.47 24.98 2.73
CA ILE A 7 -37.59 24.90 1.26
C ILE A 7 -38.29 23.62 0.81
N LEU A 8 -37.94 22.47 1.42
CA LEU A 8 -38.64 21.20 1.13
C LEU A 8 -40.10 21.25 1.60
N THR A 9 -40.36 21.87 2.75
CA THR A 9 -41.74 22.06 3.24
C THR A 9 -42.51 23.02 2.35
N PHE A 10 -41.87 24.08 1.83
CA PHE A 10 -42.47 25.02 0.88
C PHE A 10 -42.83 24.36 -0.45
N VAL A 11 -41.90 23.62 -1.08
CA VAL A 11 -42.16 22.90 -2.34
C VAL A 11 -43.26 21.84 -2.16
N LYS A 12 -43.24 21.12 -1.03
CA LYS A 12 -44.26 20.11 -0.72
C LYS A 12 -45.63 20.74 -0.43
N ASN A 13 -45.68 21.93 0.15
CA ASN A 13 -46.92 22.69 0.37
C ASN A 13 -47.47 23.29 -0.92
N GLU A 14 -46.62 23.80 -1.81
CA GLU A 14 -47.05 24.32 -3.12
C GLU A 14 -47.53 23.19 -4.04
N LEU A 15 -46.86 22.03 -4.05
CA LEU A 15 -47.35 20.85 -4.78
C LEU A 15 -48.71 20.37 -4.26
N LYS A 16 -48.94 20.38 -2.94
CA LYS A 16 -50.25 20.06 -2.35
C LYS A 16 -51.34 21.07 -2.71
N LYS A 17 -51.01 22.36 -2.86
CA LYS A 17 -51.96 23.40 -3.31
C LYS A 17 -52.34 23.21 -4.77
N ILE A 18 -51.36 22.90 -5.63
CA ILE A 18 -51.61 22.59 -7.05
C ILE A 18 -52.48 21.34 -7.17
N GLN A 19 -52.20 20.30 -6.38
CA GLN A 19 -52.99 19.06 -6.37
C GLN A 19 -54.44 19.27 -5.92
N LYS A 20 -54.69 20.17 -4.95
CA LYS A 20 -56.04 20.58 -4.52
C LYS A 20 -56.82 21.38 -5.56
N LEU A 21 -56.14 22.19 -6.37
CA LEU A 21 -56.76 22.96 -7.46
C LEU A 21 -57.15 22.06 -8.64
N VAL A 22 -56.38 21.01 -8.90
CA VAL A 22 -56.66 20.02 -9.96
C VAL A 22 -57.77 19.03 -9.55
N SER A 23 -57.98 18.82 -8.24
CA SER A 23 -59.00 17.89 -7.72
C SER A 23 -60.36 18.55 -7.41
N SER A 24 -60.58 19.81 -7.79
CA SER A 24 -61.87 20.47 -7.63
C SER A 24 -62.76 20.10 -8.80
N ASP A 25 -63.65 19.12 -8.59
CA ASP A 25 -64.63 18.64 -9.56
C ASP A 25 -65.39 19.80 -10.23
N TYR A 26 -65.34 19.84 -11.56
CA TYR A 26 -66.15 20.70 -12.42
C TYR A 26 -67.51 20.03 -12.65
N PRO A 27 -68.66 20.68 -12.38
CA PRO A 27 -69.93 20.27 -12.95
C PRO A 27 -70.01 20.75 -14.41
N GLU A 28 -70.47 19.87 -15.30
CA GLU A 28 -70.84 20.16 -16.69
C GLU A 28 -71.94 21.24 -16.75
N CYS A 29 -71.71 22.35 -17.46
CA CYS A 29 -72.69 22.91 -18.41
C CYS A 29 -72.09 24.03 -19.27
N LEU A 30 -72.46 24.01 -20.55
CA LEU A 30 -72.01 24.81 -21.68
C LEU A 30 -72.42 26.30 -21.65
N GLU A 31 -71.60 27.08 -22.38
CA GLU A 31 -71.91 28.36 -23.05
C GLU A 31 -72.08 29.63 -22.21
N LYS A 32 -70.92 30.29 -21.95
CA LYS A 32 -70.65 31.71 -22.25
C LYS A 32 -69.14 31.95 -22.08
N GLU A 33 -68.52 32.62 -23.06
CA GLU A 33 -67.13 33.08 -22.95
C GLU A 33 -67.06 34.21 -21.90
N ASP A 34 -66.93 33.85 -20.63
CA ASP A 34 -66.70 34.81 -19.56
C ASP A 34 -65.22 35.21 -19.54
N GLU A 35 -64.94 36.51 -19.66
CA GLU A 35 -63.61 37.10 -19.41
C GLU A 35 -63.01 36.65 -18.07
N GLU A 36 -63.86 36.31 -17.10
CA GLU A 36 -63.44 35.78 -15.79
C GLU A 36 -62.78 34.40 -15.88
N VAL A 37 -63.16 33.55 -16.83
CA VAL A 37 -62.51 32.24 -17.08
C VAL A 37 -61.18 32.41 -17.80
N ARG A 38 -61.09 33.34 -18.77
CA ARG A 38 -59.81 33.70 -19.44
C ARG A 38 -58.81 34.30 -18.45
N MET A 39 -59.24 35.23 -17.60
CA MET A 39 -58.40 35.85 -16.56
C MET A 39 -57.87 34.83 -15.55
N LYS A 40 -58.69 33.86 -15.13
CA LYS A 40 -58.26 32.77 -14.24
C LYS A 40 -57.29 31.80 -14.92
N GLN A 41 -57.44 31.55 -16.22
CA GLN A 41 -56.51 30.73 -17.00
C GLN A 41 -55.16 31.43 -17.22
N GLU A 42 -55.16 32.74 -17.49
CA GLU A 42 -53.93 33.55 -17.57
C GLU A 42 -53.23 33.63 -16.21
N GLU A 43 -53.95 33.82 -15.11
CA GLU A 43 -53.36 33.82 -13.76
C GLU A 43 -52.77 32.44 -13.41
N LEU A 44 -53.43 31.35 -13.79
CA LEU A 44 -52.90 29.99 -13.62
C LEU A 44 -51.65 29.76 -14.49
N ALA A 45 -51.65 30.25 -15.74
CA ALA A 45 -50.51 30.18 -16.65
C ALA A 45 -49.32 30.99 -16.13
N ASP A 46 -49.55 32.20 -15.62
CA ASP A 46 -48.52 33.07 -15.02
C ASP A 46 -47.97 32.48 -13.74
N ARG A 47 -48.79 31.84 -12.91
CA ARG A 47 -48.35 31.11 -11.71
C ARG A 47 -47.55 29.85 -12.07
N LEU A 48 -47.94 29.14 -13.13
CA LEU A 48 -47.18 28.00 -13.66
C LEU A 48 -45.84 28.44 -14.28
N GLN A 49 -45.82 29.55 -15.03
CA GLN A 49 -44.59 30.13 -15.58
C GLN A 49 -43.67 30.65 -14.46
N SER A 50 -44.23 31.32 -13.46
CA SER A 50 -43.49 31.77 -12.27
C SER A 50 -42.94 30.59 -11.47
N SER A 51 -43.73 29.53 -11.26
CA SER A 51 -43.28 28.29 -10.63
C SER A 51 -42.19 27.58 -11.44
N LYS A 52 -42.33 27.51 -12.77
CA LYS A 52 -41.28 26.99 -13.68
C LYS A 52 -40.01 27.82 -13.58
N LYS A 53 -40.11 29.15 -13.57
CA LYS A 53 -38.98 30.08 -13.45
C LYS A 53 -38.29 29.97 -12.10
N ILE A 54 -39.03 29.85 -11.00
CA ILE A 54 -38.51 29.60 -9.66
C ILE A 54 -37.83 28.22 -9.59
N SER A 55 -38.42 27.19 -10.21
CA SER A 55 -37.83 25.85 -10.30
C SER A 55 -36.52 25.86 -11.11
N LEU A 56 -36.48 26.58 -12.23
CA LEU A 56 -35.28 26.78 -13.06
C LEU A 56 -34.19 27.56 -12.30
N GLN A 57 -34.53 28.66 -11.64
CA GLN A 57 -33.60 29.43 -10.81
C GLN A 57 -33.06 28.60 -9.63
N THR A 58 -33.92 27.81 -9.00
CA THR A 58 -33.53 26.89 -7.92
C THR A 58 -32.59 25.81 -8.44
N TYR A 59 -32.87 25.25 -9.62
CA TYR A 59 -32.01 24.28 -10.30
C TYR A 59 -30.64 24.87 -10.66
N HIS A 60 -30.60 26.06 -11.26
CA HIS A 60 -29.36 26.77 -11.58
C HIS A 60 -28.51 27.04 -10.34
N ARG A 61 -29.14 27.49 -9.24
CA ARG A 61 -28.46 27.71 -7.98
C ARG A 61 -27.94 26.39 -7.38
N TRP A 62 -28.70 25.30 -7.51
CA TRP A 62 -28.26 23.96 -7.09
C TRP A 62 -27.06 23.46 -7.90
N THR A 63 -27.05 23.66 -9.23
CA THR A 63 -25.91 23.30 -10.08
C THR A 63 -24.66 24.12 -9.75
N GLU A 64 -24.83 25.39 -9.40
CA GLU A 64 -23.73 26.25 -8.96
C GLU A 64 -23.12 25.76 -7.65
N TYR A 65 -23.94 25.38 -6.67
CA TYR A 65 -23.47 24.77 -5.42
C TYR A 65 -22.74 23.44 -5.64
N ILE A 66 -23.21 22.59 -6.56
CA ILE A 66 -22.50 21.35 -6.93
C ILE A 66 -21.12 21.66 -7.51
N HIS A 67 -21.03 22.63 -8.43
CA HIS A 67 -19.75 23.02 -9.02
C HIS A 67 -18.77 23.60 -7.99
N ILE A 68 -19.25 24.42 -7.05
CA ILE A 68 -18.43 24.94 -5.95
C ILE A 68 -17.93 23.77 -5.08
N CYS A 69 -18.82 22.86 -4.70
CA CYS A 69 -18.45 21.67 -3.92
C CYS A 69 -17.40 20.81 -4.64
N GLN A 70 -17.56 20.58 -5.95
CA GLN A 70 -16.61 19.81 -6.75
C GLN A 70 -15.24 20.49 -6.79
N ARG A 71 -15.19 21.81 -6.98
CA ARG A 71 -13.94 22.57 -6.97
C ARG A 71 -13.24 22.51 -5.62
N GLU A 72 -13.97 22.64 -4.52
CA GLU A 72 -13.42 22.53 -3.17
C GLU A 72 -12.89 21.11 -2.90
N LEU A 73 -13.67 20.09 -3.25
CA LEU A 73 -13.26 18.68 -3.12
C LEU A 73 -12.00 18.39 -3.93
N LYS A 74 -11.97 18.78 -5.22
CA LYS A 74 -10.80 18.62 -6.09
C LYS A 74 -9.59 19.37 -5.54
N SER A 75 -9.77 20.61 -5.06
CA SER A 75 -8.69 21.40 -4.44
C SER A 75 -8.11 20.72 -3.20
N ASN A 76 -8.96 20.16 -2.33
CA ASN A 76 -8.51 19.48 -1.11
C ASN A 76 -7.84 18.14 -1.42
N LEU A 77 -8.36 17.38 -2.39
CA LEU A 77 -7.73 16.14 -2.85
C LEU A 77 -6.40 16.39 -3.57
N LYS A 78 -6.33 17.45 -4.39
CA LYS A 78 -5.07 17.92 -4.98
C LYS A 78 -4.06 18.23 -3.89
N LYS A 79 -4.40 19.05 -2.90
CA LYS A 79 -3.50 19.33 -1.77
C LYS A 79 -3.09 18.05 -1.00
N LYS A 80 -4.00 17.08 -0.86
CA LYS A 80 -3.74 15.81 -0.16
C LYS A 80 -2.75 14.91 -0.92
N PHE A 81 -2.81 14.86 -2.25
CA PHE A 81 -2.08 13.88 -3.07
C PHE A 81 -1.04 14.47 -4.04
N GLN A 82 -0.95 15.80 -4.16
CA GLN A 82 0.01 16.48 -5.03
C GLN A 82 1.46 16.17 -4.64
N CYS A 83 1.71 15.92 -3.36
CA CYS A 83 3.05 15.69 -2.82
C CYS A 83 3.15 14.29 -2.23
N VAL A 84 4.19 13.56 -2.61
CA VAL A 84 4.56 12.30 -1.94
C VAL A 84 5.75 12.56 -1.04
N PHE A 85 5.69 12.04 0.19
CA PHE A 85 6.84 12.03 1.07
C PHE A 85 7.62 10.73 0.87
N GLU A 86 8.71 10.82 0.12
CA GLU A 86 9.76 9.81 0.09
C GLU A 86 10.50 9.79 1.46
N GLY A 87 9.89 9.20 2.49
CA GLY A 87 10.46 9.07 3.84
C GLY A 87 9.94 10.08 4.87
N ILE A 88 10.84 10.79 5.59
CA ILE A 88 10.50 11.56 6.79
C ILE A 88 9.63 12.79 6.46
N ALA A 89 8.32 12.66 6.71
CA ALA A 89 7.23 13.51 6.23
C ALA A 89 7.14 14.95 6.78
N LYS A 90 8.08 15.43 7.60
CA LYS A 90 7.90 16.70 8.34
C LYS A 90 8.65 17.92 7.83
N ALA A 91 9.69 17.80 7.00
CA ALA A 91 10.44 19.00 6.58
C ALA A 91 11.32 18.84 5.32
N GLY A 92 11.05 17.86 4.44
CA GLY A 92 11.66 17.85 3.10
C GLY A 92 10.89 18.76 2.14
N ASN A 93 11.55 19.28 1.10
CA ASN A 93 10.84 19.87 -0.03
C ASN A 93 9.84 18.83 -0.55
N PRO A 94 8.54 19.15 -0.66
CA PRO A 94 7.57 18.22 -1.19
C PRO A 94 7.93 17.89 -2.64
N THR A 95 8.18 16.61 -2.94
CA THR A 95 8.34 16.16 -4.32
C THR A 95 6.96 15.98 -4.94
N LEU A 96 6.73 16.61 -6.10
CA LEU A 96 5.44 16.50 -6.77
C LEU A 96 5.28 15.08 -7.30
N LEU A 97 4.14 14.45 -6.98
CA LEU A 97 3.83 13.08 -7.43
C LEU A 97 4.00 12.96 -8.95
N ASN A 98 3.55 13.96 -9.71
CA ASN A 98 3.65 13.97 -11.16
C ASN A 98 5.09 13.98 -11.71
N GLU A 99 6.07 14.48 -10.95
CA GLU A 99 7.47 14.55 -11.38
C GLU A 99 8.17 13.19 -11.22
N ILE A 100 7.83 12.46 -10.16
CA ILE A 100 8.46 11.18 -9.82
C ILE A 100 7.64 9.95 -10.23
N TYR A 101 6.38 10.14 -10.62
CA TYR A 101 5.52 9.02 -10.98
C TYR A 101 6.03 8.34 -12.25
N THR A 102 6.30 7.05 -12.12
CA THR A 102 6.55 6.14 -13.23
C THR A 102 5.33 5.24 -13.37
N GLU A 103 4.78 5.14 -14.57
CA GLU A 103 3.60 4.31 -14.84
C GLU A 103 3.87 2.85 -14.45
N LEU A 104 2.92 2.21 -13.77
CA LEU A 104 3.05 0.82 -13.31
C LEU A 104 2.56 -0.14 -14.38
N TYR A 105 3.22 -1.30 -14.51
CA TYR A 105 2.71 -2.38 -15.36
C TYR A 105 1.55 -3.10 -14.67
N ILE A 106 0.35 -3.02 -15.26
CA ILE A 106 -0.89 -3.60 -14.73
C ILE A 106 -1.44 -4.59 -15.74
N THR A 107 -1.83 -5.77 -15.26
CA THR A 107 -2.42 -6.82 -16.10
C THR A 107 -3.79 -7.26 -15.59
N GLU A 108 -4.65 -7.67 -16.50
CA GLU A 108 -5.93 -8.31 -16.17
C GLU A 108 -5.70 -9.76 -15.78
N ARG A 109 -6.33 -10.21 -14.68
CA ARG A 109 -6.24 -11.60 -14.21
C ARG A 109 -7.63 -12.21 -14.14
N GLY A 110 -7.75 -13.48 -14.53
CA GLY A 110 -8.98 -14.24 -14.32
C GLY A 110 -9.32 -14.39 -12.83
N THR A 111 -10.61 -14.59 -12.51
CA THR A 111 -11.16 -14.63 -11.16
C THR A 111 -10.62 -15.76 -10.25
N ALA A 112 -9.92 -16.75 -10.80
CA ALA A 112 -9.72 -18.05 -10.16
C ALA A 112 -8.41 -18.27 -9.36
N GLU A 113 -7.45 -17.33 -9.34
CA GLU A 113 -6.16 -17.60 -8.69
C GLU A 113 -5.88 -16.67 -7.51
N VAL A 114 -6.07 -17.22 -6.30
CA VAL A 114 -5.49 -16.69 -5.05
C VAL A 114 -4.12 -17.35 -4.88
N ASN A 115 -3.04 -16.60 -5.11
CA ASN A 115 -1.69 -17.07 -4.79
C ASN A 115 -1.34 -16.68 -3.35
N GLU A 116 -1.17 -17.67 -2.47
CA GLU A 116 -0.79 -17.50 -1.05
C GLU A 116 0.74 -17.55 -0.82
N GLU A 117 1.54 -17.63 -1.89
CA GLU A 117 3.00 -17.62 -1.80
C GLU A 117 3.57 -16.31 -1.24
N HIS A 118 4.74 -16.38 -0.60
CA HIS A 118 5.48 -15.22 -0.11
C HIS A 118 5.68 -14.13 -1.18
N GLU A 119 5.63 -12.85 -0.79
CA GLU A 119 5.74 -11.70 -1.69
C GLU A 119 7.02 -11.75 -2.55
N VAL A 120 8.15 -12.17 -1.97
CA VAL A 120 9.41 -12.31 -2.72
C VAL A 120 9.33 -13.35 -3.84
N ARG A 121 8.57 -14.43 -3.63
CA ARG A 121 8.40 -15.47 -4.66
C ARG A 121 7.55 -14.97 -5.82
N GLN A 122 6.54 -14.16 -5.51
CA GLN A 122 5.71 -13.53 -6.53
C GLN A 122 6.54 -12.56 -7.40
N ILE A 123 7.47 -11.79 -6.80
CA ILE A 123 8.42 -10.93 -7.53
C ILE A 123 9.32 -11.76 -8.45
N GLU A 124 9.94 -12.82 -7.92
CA GLU A 124 10.87 -13.65 -8.69
C GLU A 124 10.15 -14.35 -9.85
N THR A 125 8.93 -14.84 -9.63
CA THR A 125 8.09 -15.42 -10.68
C THR A 125 7.64 -14.37 -11.69
N ALA A 126 7.26 -13.18 -11.25
CA ALA A 126 6.90 -12.05 -12.12
C ALA A 126 8.06 -11.58 -13.00
N SER A 127 9.30 -11.69 -12.51
CA SER A 127 10.49 -11.36 -13.29
C SER A 127 10.82 -12.36 -14.41
N ARG A 128 10.17 -13.53 -14.43
CA ARG A 128 10.35 -14.54 -15.48
C ARG A 128 9.37 -14.30 -16.62
N LYS A 129 9.78 -14.60 -17.86
CA LYS A 129 8.89 -14.49 -19.03
C LYS A 129 7.63 -15.36 -18.82
N PRO A 130 6.42 -14.79 -18.90
CA PRO A 130 5.20 -15.57 -18.74
C PRO A 130 5.02 -16.55 -19.91
N ALA A 131 4.43 -17.71 -19.63
CA ALA A 131 4.16 -18.75 -20.62
C ALA A 131 2.98 -18.41 -21.56
N ARG A 132 2.18 -17.39 -21.21
CA ARG A 132 1.05 -16.88 -22.01
C ARG A 132 1.09 -15.35 -22.11
N PRO A 133 0.56 -14.76 -23.20
CA PRO A 133 0.42 -13.31 -23.31
C PRO A 133 -0.54 -12.78 -22.23
N GLU A 134 -0.12 -11.77 -21.46
CA GLU A 134 -0.96 -11.09 -20.47
C GLU A 134 -1.66 -9.88 -21.13
N THR A 135 -2.96 -9.71 -20.85
CA THR A 135 -3.69 -8.51 -21.28
C THR A 135 -3.24 -7.34 -20.39
N THR A 136 -2.56 -6.37 -20.99
CA THR A 136 -2.12 -5.16 -20.28
C THR A 136 -3.28 -4.17 -20.20
N ILE A 137 -3.56 -3.64 -19.01
CA ILE A 137 -4.60 -2.64 -18.79
C ILE A 137 -3.92 -1.31 -18.41
N ARG A 138 -4.32 -0.22 -19.07
CA ARG A 138 -3.90 1.12 -18.69
C ARG A 138 -4.77 1.61 -17.53
N GLN A 139 -4.20 2.47 -16.67
CA GLN A 139 -4.91 3.03 -15.53
C GLN A 139 -6.23 3.72 -15.94
N GLU A 140 -6.22 4.41 -17.07
CA GLU A 140 -7.36 5.10 -17.69
C GLU A 140 -8.52 4.17 -18.09
N ASP A 141 -8.27 2.87 -18.20
CA ASP A 141 -9.27 1.89 -18.65
C ASP A 141 -9.82 1.04 -17.50
N LEU A 142 -9.29 1.19 -16.28
CA LEU A 142 -9.68 0.37 -15.13
C LEU A 142 -11.18 0.46 -14.80
N LEU A 143 -11.80 1.63 -14.99
CA LEU A 143 -13.22 1.87 -14.66
C LEU A 143 -14.11 2.06 -15.89
N LYS A 144 -13.60 1.74 -17.09
CA LYS A 144 -14.34 1.82 -18.35
C LYS A 144 -14.98 0.47 -18.69
N ALA A 145 -15.98 0.48 -19.57
CA ALA A 145 -16.59 -0.74 -20.08
C ALA A 145 -15.57 -1.54 -20.92
N SER A 146 -15.59 -2.88 -20.82
CA SER A 146 -14.75 -3.73 -21.65
C SER A 146 -15.14 -3.59 -23.13
N ALA A 147 -14.17 -3.77 -24.04
CA ALA A 147 -14.32 -3.56 -25.49
C ALA A 147 -15.30 -4.53 -26.21
N GLY A 148 -16.15 -5.25 -25.47
CA GLY A 148 -17.11 -6.24 -25.98
C GLY A 148 -18.55 -6.05 -25.52
N GLY A 149 -18.85 -5.06 -24.68
CA GLY A 149 -20.22 -4.62 -24.35
C GLY A 149 -21.11 -5.65 -23.66
N GLU A 150 -21.11 -5.66 -22.33
CA GLU A 150 -22.26 -6.00 -21.47
C GLU A 150 -21.98 -5.39 -20.08
N GLU A 151 -22.68 -4.30 -19.76
CA GLU A 151 -22.62 -3.48 -18.53
C GLU A 151 -21.26 -2.86 -18.10
N PRO A 152 -21.24 -1.61 -17.58
CA PRO A 152 -20.03 -1.02 -17.04
C PRO A 152 -19.56 -1.76 -15.78
N ILE A 153 -18.25 -2.04 -15.69
CA ILE A 153 -17.65 -2.71 -14.53
C ILE A 153 -17.92 -1.90 -13.26
N ARG A 154 -18.71 -2.45 -12.35
CA ARG A 154 -19.03 -1.80 -11.06
C ARG A 154 -17.84 -1.82 -10.11
N THR A 155 -17.24 -2.98 -9.90
CA THR A 155 -16.21 -3.19 -8.87
C THR A 155 -14.93 -3.74 -9.50
N VAL A 156 -13.84 -3.01 -9.31
CA VAL A 156 -12.48 -3.40 -9.70
C VAL A 156 -11.69 -3.76 -8.46
N MET A 157 -11.08 -4.94 -8.44
CA MET A 157 -10.14 -5.34 -7.40
C MET A 157 -8.73 -5.39 -7.97
N THR A 158 -7.84 -4.54 -7.46
CA THR A 158 -6.43 -4.52 -7.84
C THR A 158 -5.58 -5.21 -6.78
N LYS A 159 -4.96 -6.32 -7.16
CA LYS A 159 -4.07 -7.12 -6.34
C LYS A 159 -2.61 -6.74 -6.61
N GLY A 160 -1.74 -7.04 -5.65
CA GLY A 160 -0.30 -6.95 -5.83
C GLY A 160 0.43 -7.05 -4.49
N VAL A 161 1.70 -7.43 -4.53
CA VAL A 161 2.55 -7.56 -3.33
C VAL A 161 2.72 -6.22 -2.58
N ALA A 162 3.22 -6.24 -1.35
CA ALA A 162 3.47 -5.00 -0.63
C ALA A 162 4.52 -4.14 -1.37
N GLY A 163 4.43 -2.81 -1.20
CA GLY A 163 5.37 -1.87 -1.82
C GLY A 163 5.28 -1.73 -3.35
N ILE A 164 4.45 -2.53 -4.04
CA ILE A 164 4.36 -2.57 -5.51
C ILE A 164 3.77 -1.31 -6.15
N GLY A 165 3.24 -0.39 -5.35
CA GLY A 165 2.71 0.89 -5.81
C GLY A 165 1.18 1.01 -5.87
N LYS A 166 0.41 0.05 -5.32
CA LYS A 166 -1.07 0.11 -5.30
C LYS A 166 -1.63 1.42 -4.73
N THR A 167 -1.11 1.89 -3.59
CA THR A 167 -1.53 3.16 -2.98
C THR A 167 -1.11 4.36 -3.82
N VAL A 168 0.09 4.35 -4.42
CA VAL A 168 0.55 5.44 -5.29
C VAL A 168 -0.31 5.51 -6.56
N LEU A 169 -0.75 4.36 -7.08
CA LEU A 169 -1.65 4.25 -8.22
C LEU A 169 -3.02 4.90 -7.95
N THR A 170 -3.64 4.61 -6.81
CA THR A 170 -4.94 5.22 -6.44
C THR A 170 -4.81 6.72 -6.14
N GLN A 171 -3.70 7.14 -5.54
CA GLN A 171 -3.37 8.55 -5.33
C GLN A 171 -3.18 9.28 -6.67
N LYS A 172 -2.44 8.67 -7.62
CA LYS A 172 -2.22 9.25 -8.94
C LYS A 172 -3.53 9.41 -9.72
N PHE A 173 -4.39 8.38 -9.71
CA PHE A 173 -5.73 8.46 -10.29
C PHE A 173 -6.54 9.62 -9.70
N THR A 174 -6.54 9.74 -8.36
CA THR A 174 -7.30 10.80 -7.71
C THR A 174 -6.74 12.18 -8.03
N LEU A 175 -5.41 12.31 -8.11
CA LEU A 175 -4.75 13.55 -8.50
C LEU A 175 -5.09 13.94 -9.94
N ASP A 176 -5.02 13.02 -10.89
CA ASP A 176 -5.34 13.28 -12.30
C ASP A 176 -6.81 13.70 -12.48
N TRP A 177 -7.74 13.04 -11.77
CA TRP A 177 -9.14 13.46 -11.74
C TRP A 177 -9.33 14.84 -11.12
N ALA A 178 -8.59 15.16 -10.04
CA ALA A 178 -8.64 16.46 -9.38
C ALA A 178 -7.99 17.60 -10.21
N GLU A 179 -7.06 17.26 -11.10
CA GLU A 179 -6.40 18.18 -12.04
C GLU A 179 -7.11 18.29 -13.39
N ASP A 180 -8.28 17.67 -13.53
CA ASP A 180 -9.06 17.65 -14.76
C ASP A 180 -8.33 17.04 -15.98
N LYS A 181 -7.39 16.12 -15.74
CA LYS A 181 -6.61 15.47 -16.82
C LYS A 181 -7.31 14.27 -17.44
N ASP A 182 -8.05 13.51 -16.63
CA ASP A 182 -8.68 12.27 -17.05
C ASP A 182 -10.00 12.04 -16.27
N HIS A 183 -10.81 11.06 -16.67
CA HIS A 183 -12.02 10.61 -15.96
C HIS A 183 -13.09 11.70 -15.77
N GLN A 184 -13.31 12.52 -16.80
CA GLN A 184 -14.28 13.62 -16.79
C GLN A 184 -15.75 13.16 -16.70
N ASP A 185 -16.02 11.87 -16.94
CA ASP A 185 -17.32 11.25 -16.72
C ASP A 185 -17.68 11.11 -15.22
N ILE A 186 -16.68 11.20 -14.33
CA ILE A 186 -16.85 11.03 -12.89
C ILE A 186 -17.06 12.38 -12.20
N GLN A 187 -18.20 12.50 -11.52
CA GLN A 187 -18.59 13.75 -10.83
C GLN A 187 -18.03 13.85 -9.42
N PHE A 188 -17.86 12.71 -8.72
CA PHE A 188 -17.29 12.66 -7.38
C PHE A 188 -16.41 11.43 -7.20
N THR A 189 -15.23 11.64 -6.62
CA THR A 189 -14.31 10.56 -6.22
C THR A 189 -14.06 10.67 -4.71
N PHE A 190 -14.30 9.58 -4.00
CA PHE A 190 -14.13 9.49 -2.54
C PHE A 190 -13.10 8.40 -2.20
N PRO A 191 -11.82 8.76 -2.04
CA PRO A 191 -10.79 7.84 -1.61
C PRO A 191 -10.82 7.64 -0.10
N PHE A 192 -10.93 6.38 0.33
CA PHE A 192 -10.86 5.91 1.70
C PHE A 192 -9.71 4.91 1.82
N THR A 193 -8.96 5.00 2.91
CA THR A 193 -8.06 3.89 3.30
C THR A 193 -8.76 3.02 4.35
N PHE A 194 -8.58 1.70 4.30
CA PHE A 194 -9.09 0.84 5.37
C PHE A 194 -8.46 1.18 6.73
N ARG A 195 -7.24 1.75 6.75
CA ARG A 195 -6.62 2.34 7.94
C ARG A 195 -7.49 3.42 8.57
N GLU A 196 -7.93 4.40 7.78
CA GLU A 196 -8.82 5.48 8.24
C GLU A 196 -10.18 4.91 8.70
N LEU A 197 -10.74 3.95 7.96
CA LEU A 197 -12.03 3.35 8.29
C LEU A 197 -11.99 2.57 9.61
N ASN A 198 -10.92 1.82 9.88
CA ASN A 198 -10.77 1.01 11.10
C ASN A 198 -10.94 1.82 12.40
N VAL A 199 -10.65 3.12 12.38
CA VAL A 199 -10.83 4.03 13.54
C VAL A 199 -12.30 4.20 13.91
N LEU A 200 -13.20 4.00 12.96
CA LEU A 200 -14.65 4.14 13.15
C LEU A 200 -15.32 2.86 13.67
N ARG A 201 -14.54 1.87 14.12
CA ARG A 201 -15.04 0.64 14.74
C ARG A 201 -15.99 0.95 15.90
N GLY A 202 -17.08 0.18 15.98
CA GLY A 202 -18.08 0.31 17.04
C GLY A 202 -19.03 1.50 16.87
N LYS A 203 -18.84 2.34 15.86
CA LYS A 203 -19.75 3.43 15.53
C LYS A 203 -20.74 3.04 14.46
N LYS A 204 -21.83 3.81 14.42
CA LYS A 204 -22.81 3.75 13.35
C LYS A 204 -22.79 5.04 12.53
N PHE A 205 -22.89 4.88 11.22
CA PHE A 205 -22.99 5.95 10.23
C PHE A 205 -24.04 5.56 9.21
N SER A 206 -24.63 6.56 8.55
CA SER A 206 -25.20 6.33 7.22
C SER A 206 -24.13 6.51 6.16
N LEU A 207 -24.34 6.02 4.92
CA LEU A 207 -23.36 6.24 3.84
C LEU A 207 -23.11 7.74 3.61
N VAL A 208 -24.18 8.54 3.62
CA VAL A 208 -24.07 10.01 3.55
C VAL A 208 -23.28 10.57 4.72
N GLY A 209 -23.58 10.11 5.94
CA GLY A 209 -22.88 10.53 7.15
C GLY A 209 -21.40 10.17 7.15
N LEU A 210 -21.05 9.00 6.59
CA LEU A 210 -19.66 8.56 6.42
C LEU A 210 -18.91 9.44 5.43
N VAL A 211 -19.50 9.74 4.27
CA VAL A 211 -18.90 10.67 3.29
C VAL A 211 -18.73 12.07 3.89
N HIS A 212 -19.75 12.60 4.56
CA HIS A 212 -19.70 13.91 5.22
C HIS A 212 -18.68 13.98 6.36
N HIS A 213 -18.35 12.85 6.97
CA HIS A 213 -17.35 12.77 8.03
C HIS A 213 -15.94 13.04 7.49
N PHE A 214 -15.60 12.47 6.33
CA PHE A 214 -14.28 12.60 5.70
C PHE A 214 -14.18 13.75 4.70
N PHE A 215 -15.30 14.14 4.07
CA PHE A 215 -15.38 15.16 3.02
C PHE A 215 -16.38 16.26 3.43
N SER A 216 -15.94 17.16 4.30
CA SER A 216 -16.80 18.19 4.90
C SER A 216 -17.41 19.18 3.90
N GLU A 217 -16.80 19.30 2.72
CA GLU A 217 -17.24 20.13 1.59
C GLU A 217 -18.59 19.63 1.07
N THR A 218 -18.76 18.30 0.97
CA THR A 218 -20.02 17.68 0.56
C THR A 218 -21.14 17.92 1.57
N ARG A 219 -20.79 18.00 2.87
CA ARG A 219 -21.71 18.39 3.94
C ARG A 219 -22.08 19.87 3.85
N ALA A 220 -21.11 20.74 3.62
CA ALA A 220 -21.32 22.17 3.49
C ALA A 220 -22.23 22.51 2.29
N ALA A 221 -22.08 21.76 1.19
CA ALA A 221 -22.94 21.87 0.01
C ALA A 221 -24.30 21.17 0.15
N GLY A 222 -24.58 20.49 1.27
CA GLY A 222 -25.86 19.82 1.52
C GLY A 222 -26.11 18.60 0.63
N ILE A 223 -25.07 18.01 0.04
CA ILE A 223 -25.22 16.88 -0.90
C ILE A 223 -25.52 15.61 -0.10
N CYS A 224 -26.73 15.07 -0.26
CA CYS A 224 -27.16 13.84 0.39
C CYS A 224 -27.67 12.76 -0.58
N ARG A 225 -27.87 13.11 -1.86
CA ARG A 225 -28.42 12.23 -2.90
C ARG A 225 -27.34 11.79 -3.88
N PHE A 226 -26.44 10.94 -3.41
CA PHE A 226 -25.32 10.43 -4.22
C PHE A 226 -25.78 9.56 -5.40
N GLU A 227 -27.00 9.00 -5.34
CA GLU A 227 -27.56 8.17 -6.41
C GLU A 227 -27.77 8.92 -7.74
N LYS A 228 -27.78 10.26 -7.70
CA LYS A 228 -27.92 11.11 -8.90
C LYS A 228 -26.60 11.43 -9.59
N PHE A 229 -25.47 11.00 -9.03
CA PHE A 229 -24.16 11.34 -9.53
C PHE A 229 -23.35 10.11 -9.93
N GLN A 230 -22.45 10.28 -10.89
CA GLN A 230 -21.41 9.29 -11.14
C GLN A 230 -20.35 9.39 -10.04
N VAL A 231 -20.42 8.46 -9.08
CA VAL A 231 -19.56 8.42 -7.89
C VAL A 231 -18.59 7.25 -7.99
N VAL A 232 -17.32 7.51 -7.68
CA VAL A 232 -16.28 6.48 -7.50
C VAL A 232 -15.88 6.44 -6.03
N PHE A 233 -15.95 5.26 -5.42
CA PHE A 233 -15.32 4.99 -4.12
C PHE A 233 -14.04 4.22 -4.34
N ILE A 234 -12.93 4.72 -3.80
CA ILE A 234 -11.66 4.01 -3.78
C ILE A 234 -11.42 3.52 -2.37
N PHE A 235 -11.25 2.21 -2.18
CA PHE A 235 -10.94 1.59 -0.90
C PHE A 235 -9.54 1.00 -0.95
N ASP A 236 -8.57 1.74 -0.41
CA ASP A 236 -7.16 1.35 -0.42
C ASP A 236 -6.81 0.49 0.81
N GLY A 237 -6.17 -0.66 0.57
CA GLY A 237 -5.58 -1.51 1.61
C GLY A 237 -6.55 -2.48 2.31
N LEU A 238 -7.35 -3.26 1.57
CA LEU A 238 -8.25 -4.28 2.15
C LEU A 238 -7.51 -5.30 3.03
N ASP A 239 -6.23 -5.58 2.76
CA ASP A 239 -5.38 -6.41 3.63
C ASP A 239 -5.21 -5.88 5.05
N GLU A 240 -5.57 -4.63 5.29
CA GLU A 240 -5.54 -3.96 6.57
C GLU A 240 -6.94 -3.79 7.18
N CYS A 241 -7.97 -4.28 6.49
CA CYS A 241 -9.33 -4.31 7.00
C CYS A 241 -9.39 -5.17 8.26
N ARG A 242 -10.01 -4.63 9.30
CA ARG A 242 -10.24 -5.37 10.55
C ARG A 242 -11.72 -5.58 10.83
N PHE A 243 -12.59 -5.19 9.91
CA PHE A 243 -14.02 -5.46 10.00
C PHE A 243 -14.29 -6.92 9.58
N PRO A 244 -15.30 -7.59 10.16
CA PRO A 244 -15.58 -8.98 9.84
C PRO A 244 -16.05 -9.20 8.39
N LEU A 245 -16.55 -8.16 7.72
CA LEU A 245 -17.09 -8.15 6.36
C LEU A 245 -18.03 -9.33 6.11
N ASP A 246 -19.05 -9.50 6.95
CA ASP A 246 -19.97 -10.63 6.84
C ASP A 246 -20.98 -10.41 5.69
N PHE A 247 -20.63 -10.89 4.50
CA PHE A 247 -21.47 -10.78 3.29
C PHE A 247 -22.76 -11.59 3.33
N HIS A 248 -22.90 -12.54 4.27
CA HIS A 248 -24.05 -13.44 4.34
C HIS A 248 -25.05 -13.00 5.42
N ASN A 249 -24.58 -12.60 6.60
CA ASN A 249 -25.45 -12.31 7.75
C ASN A 249 -25.71 -10.83 7.99
N ASN A 250 -24.94 -9.92 7.36
CA ASN A 250 -25.18 -8.49 7.55
C ASN A 250 -26.55 -8.07 7.02
N GLU A 251 -27.18 -7.15 7.76
CA GLU A 251 -28.46 -6.53 7.41
C GLU A 251 -28.41 -5.93 6.00
N ILE A 252 -29.47 -6.11 5.21
CA ILE A 252 -29.56 -5.57 3.86
C ILE A 252 -29.94 -4.09 3.95
N LEU A 253 -29.04 -3.22 3.52
CA LEU A 253 -29.23 -1.78 3.51
C LEU A 253 -29.33 -1.27 2.07
N THR A 254 -30.43 -0.58 1.75
CA THR A 254 -30.63 0.04 0.42
C THR A 254 -30.70 1.56 0.50
N ASN A 255 -31.01 2.11 1.67
CA ASN A 255 -31.15 3.55 1.88
C ASN A 255 -29.84 4.17 2.38
N VAL A 256 -29.28 5.11 1.61
CA VAL A 256 -28.03 5.82 1.93
C VAL A 256 -28.08 6.70 3.18
N THR A 257 -29.28 6.95 3.72
CA THR A 257 -29.49 7.75 4.94
C THR A 257 -29.67 6.91 6.21
N GLU A 258 -29.84 5.60 6.07
CA GLU A 258 -30.00 4.70 7.20
C GLU A 258 -28.66 4.46 7.91
N SER A 259 -28.68 4.43 9.26
CA SER A 259 -27.47 4.35 10.07
C SER A 259 -27.17 2.91 10.48
N ALA A 260 -26.01 2.41 10.06
CA ALA A 260 -25.53 1.05 10.34
C ALA A 260 -24.05 1.08 10.74
N SER A 261 -23.50 -0.08 11.14
CA SER A 261 -22.06 -0.18 11.36
C SER A 261 -21.29 0.01 10.05
N VAL A 262 -20.04 0.45 10.12
CA VAL A 262 -19.19 0.61 8.92
C VAL A 262 -19.05 -0.70 8.15
N ASP A 263 -19.01 -1.83 8.85
CA ASP A 263 -18.99 -3.17 8.25
C ASP A 263 -20.23 -3.46 7.38
N VAL A 264 -21.43 -3.17 7.91
CA VAL A 264 -22.70 -3.33 7.18
C VAL A 264 -22.75 -2.38 5.98
N LEU A 265 -22.27 -1.13 6.13
CA LEU A 265 -22.21 -0.18 5.01
C LEU A 265 -21.30 -0.69 3.88
N LEU A 266 -20.09 -1.18 4.21
CA LEU A 266 -19.12 -1.65 3.23
C LEU A 266 -19.62 -2.89 2.49
N THR A 267 -20.12 -3.89 3.21
CA THR A 267 -20.66 -5.13 2.61
C THR A 267 -21.84 -4.84 1.68
N ASN A 268 -22.77 -3.96 2.06
CA ASN A 268 -23.89 -3.57 1.19
C ASN A 268 -23.45 -2.71 -0.01
N LEU A 269 -22.42 -1.86 0.15
CA LEU A 269 -21.87 -1.08 -0.96
C LEU A 269 -21.17 -2.00 -1.98
N ILE A 270 -20.34 -2.93 -1.51
CA ILE A 270 -19.58 -3.89 -2.33
C ILE A 270 -20.53 -4.85 -3.07
N THR A 271 -21.55 -5.37 -2.39
CA THR A 271 -22.57 -6.23 -3.01
C THR A 271 -23.51 -5.49 -3.97
N GLY A 272 -23.45 -4.15 -4.02
CA GLY A 272 -24.31 -3.33 -4.87
C GLY A 272 -25.73 -3.12 -4.35
N LYS A 273 -26.04 -3.56 -3.13
CA LYS A 273 -27.34 -3.31 -2.47
C LYS A 273 -27.50 -1.84 -2.06
N LEU A 274 -26.41 -1.22 -1.61
CA LEU A 274 -26.34 0.19 -1.24
C LEU A 274 -25.64 0.99 -2.33
N LEU A 275 -26.30 2.03 -2.82
CA LEU A 275 -25.83 2.89 -3.93
C LEU A 275 -25.37 2.09 -5.18
N PRO A 276 -26.31 1.44 -5.89
CA PRO A 276 -26.01 0.56 -7.03
C PRO A 276 -25.40 1.27 -8.25
N SER A 277 -25.47 2.60 -8.33
CA SER A 277 -24.88 3.40 -9.42
C SER A 277 -23.39 3.72 -9.22
N ALA A 278 -22.85 3.57 -8.01
CA ALA A 278 -21.45 3.90 -7.73
C ALA A 278 -20.47 2.87 -8.33
N ARG A 279 -19.28 3.32 -8.75
CA ARG A 279 -18.17 2.41 -9.09
C ARG A 279 -17.23 2.29 -7.90
N LEU A 280 -16.65 1.11 -7.71
CA LEU A 280 -15.77 0.78 -6.60
C LEU A 280 -14.40 0.35 -7.14
N TRP A 281 -13.34 0.88 -6.56
CA TRP A 281 -11.98 0.40 -6.80
C TRP A 281 -11.33 0.01 -5.48
N ILE A 282 -11.02 -1.28 -5.32
CA ILE A 282 -10.49 -1.85 -4.09
C ILE A 282 -9.07 -2.33 -4.35
N THR A 283 -8.11 -1.91 -3.52
CA THR A 283 -6.73 -2.44 -3.59
C THR A 283 -6.47 -3.40 -2.44
N THR A 284 -5.71 -4.47 -2.72
CA THR A 284 -5.42 -5.49 -1.70
C THR A 284 -4.15 -6.27 -2.01
N ARG A 285 -3.63 -6.99 -1.01
CA ARG A 285 -2.67 -8.07 -1.26
C ARG A 285 -3.39 -9.35 -1.70
N PRO A 286 -2.76 -10.21 -2.52
CA PRO A 286 -3.39 -11.45 -2.99
C PRO A 286 -4.00 -12.30 -1.87
N ALA A 287 -3.30 -12.43 -0.74
CA ALA A 287 -3.75 -13.22 0.41
C ALA A 287 -5.03 -12.69 1.10
N ALA A 288 -5.35 -11.40 0.95
CA ALA A 288 -6.53 -10.77 1.52
C ALA A 288 -7.67 -10.57 0.50
N ALA A 289 -7.46 -10.97 -0.76
CA ALA A 289 -8.47 -10.83 -1.80
C ALA A 289 -9.72 -11.68 -1.55
N ASN A 290 -9.56 -12.82 -0.90
CA ASN A 290 -10.64 -13.75 -0.54
C ASN A 290 -11.58 -13.21 0.54
N GLN A 291 -11.26 -12.07 1.17
CA GLN A 291 -12.20 -11.40 2.10
C GLN A 291 -13.46 -10.91 1.38
N ILE A 292 -13.39 -10.67 0.07
CA ILE A 292 -14.54 -10.27 -0.74
C ILE A 292 -14.93 -11.45 -1.65
N PRO A 293 -16.20 -11.86 -1.68
CA PRO A 293 -16.67 -12.91 -2.56
C PRO A 293 -16.41 -12.55 -4.05
N PRO A 294 -15.92 -13.50 -4.87
CA PRO A 294 -15.58 -13.23 -6.27
C PRO A 294 -16.78 -12.76 -7.10
N GLU A 295 -18.00 -13.16 -6.75
CA GLU A 295 -19.25 -12.70 -7.37
C GLU A 295 -19.52 -11.20 -7.18
N CYS A 296 -18.88 -10.55 -6.21
CA CYS A 296 -19.00 -9.11 -5.98
C CYS A 296 -17.99 -8.28 -6.79
N VAL A 297 -17.09 -8.92 -7.53
CA VAL A 297 -15.98 -8.28 -8.25
C VAL A 297 -16.16 -8.45 -9.76
N GLY A 298 -16.34 -7.34 -10.47
CA GLY A 298 -16.53 -7.35 -11.92
C GLY A 298 -15.21 -7.51 -12.70
N MET A 299 -14.10 -7.02 -12.15
CA MET A 299 -12.78 -7.17 -12.76
C MET A 299 -11.69 -7.31 -11.70
N VAL A 300 -10.73 -8.20 -11.96
CA VAL A 300 -9.53 -8.37 -11.14
C VAL A 300 -8.30 -7.95 -11.95
N THR A 301 -7.53 -7.02 -11.41
CA THR A 301 -6.26 -6.59 -12.00
C THR A 301 -5.10 -6.88 -11.05
N GLU A 302 -3.89 -7.02 -11.59
CA GLU A 302 -2.68 -7.24 -10.82
C GLU A 302 -1.63 -6.18 -11.18
N VAL A 303 -1.13 -5.46 -10.18
CA VAL A 303 0.02 -4.58 -10.35
C VAL A 303 1.27 -5.44 -10.29
N ARG A 304 1.97 -5.53 -11.41
CA ARG A 304 3.21 -6.31 -11.54
C ARG A 304 4.42 -5.51 -11.06
N GLY A 305 4.39 -4.19 -11.11
CA GLY A 305 5.51 -3.32 -10.71
C GLY A 305 6.24 -2.71 -11.90
N PHE A 306 7.55 -2.46 -11.78
CA PHE A 306 8.36 -1.87 -12.84
C PHE A 306 8.99 -2.92 -13.76
N THR A 307 8.72 -2.77 -15.05
CA THR A 307 9.51 -3.37 -16.14
C THR A 307 10.89 -2.74 -16.23
N ASP A 308 11.83 -3.37 -16.92
CA ASP A 308 13.20 -2.86 -17.02
C ASP A 308 13.27 -1.41 -17.56
N PRO A 309 12.49 -1.00 -18.58
CA PRO A 309 12.42 0.41 -18.99
C PRO A 309 11.89 1.35 -17.88
N GLN A 310 10.84 0.93 -17.17
CA GLN A 310 10.26 1.71 -16.06
C GLN A 310 11.25 1.86 -14.89
N LYS A 311 12.08 0.85 -14.61
CA LYS A 311 13.16 0.98 -13.61
C LYS A 311 14.10 2.12 -13.98
N GLU A 312 14.57 2.15 -15.23
CA GLU A 312 15.47 3.21 -15.67
C GLU A 312 14.79 4.59 -15.66
N GLU A 313 13.53 4.66 -16.11
CA GLU A 313 12.74 5.88 -16.06
C GLU A 313 12.64 6.44 -14.64
N TYR A 314 12.35 5.59 -13.65
CA TYR A 314 12.31 5.99 -12.24
C TYR A 314 13.63 6.61 -11.80
N PHE A 315 14.76 5.96 -12.07
CA PHE A 315 16.07 6.47 -11.64
C PHE A 315 16.47 7.75 -12.39
N ARG A 316 16.15 7.89 -13.69
CA ARG A 316 16.38 9.15 -14.42
C ARG A 316 15.52 10.29 -13.90
N LYS A 317 14.26 10.03 -13.55
CA LYS A 317 13.39 11.05 -12.92
C LYS A 317 13.90 11.45 -11.53
N ARG A 318 14.44 10.49 -10.78
CA ARG A 318 14.89 10.71 -9.40
C ARG A 318 16.25 11.40 -9.28
N PHE A 319 17.10 11.28 -10.29
CA PHE A 319 18.45 11.85 -10.33
C PHE A 319 18.58 12.79 -11.53
N THR A 320 18.58 14.10 -11.28
CA THR A 320 18.67 15.12 -12.34
C THR A 320 20.02 15.17 -13.04
N ASP A 321 21.08 14.65 -12.41
CA ASP A 321 22.41 14.51 -12.99
C ASP A 321 22.49 13.22 -13.81
N GLU A 322 22.66 13.35 -15.13
CA GLU A 322 22.65 12.22 -16.07
C GLU A 322 23.82 11.25 -15.87
N GLU A 323 24.99 11.72 -15.41
CA GLU A 323 26.13 10.84 -15.12
C GLU A 323 25.86 10.02 -13.85
N GLN A 324 25.32 10.65 -12.81
CA GLN A 324 24.90 10.01 -11.58
C GLN A 324 23.80 8.97 -11.84
N ALA A 325 22.76 9.34 -12.60
CA ALA A 325 21.67 8.44 -12.99
C ALA A 325 22.21 7.24 -13.77
N SER A 326 23.08 7.47 -14.75
CA SER A 326 23.71 6.42 -15.56
C SER A 326 24.57 5.47 -14.72
N ARG A 327 25.35 6.00 -13.78
CA ARG A 327 26.17 5.19 -12.86
C ARG A 327 25.30 4.31 -11.94
N ILE A 328 24.20 4.85 -11.41
CA ILE A 328 23.26 4.12 -10.57
C ILE A 328 22.58 3.01 -11.37
N ILE A 329 22.04 3.32 -12.56
CA ILE A 329 21.38 2.34 -13.43
C ILE A 329 22.35 1.22 -13.80
N SER A 330 23.60 1.55 -14.15
CA SER A 330 24.65 0.57 -14.46
C SER A 330 24.95 -0.35 -13.27
N HIS A 331 25.07 0.21 -12.07
CA HIS A 331 25.30 -0.57 -10.85
C HIS A 331 24.15 -1.53 -10.54
N ILE A 332 22.90 -1.05 -10.66
CA ILE A 332 21.70 -1.86 -10.45
C ILE A 332 21.62 -3.00 -11.46
N LYS A 333 21.91 -2.75 -12.73
CA LYS A 333 21.95 -3.79 -13.78
C LYS A 333 23.04 -4.82 -13.53
N THR A 334 24.18 -4.41 -12.99
CA THR A 334 25.31 -5.31 -12.69
C THR A 334 25.01 -6.20 -11.49
N SER A 335 24.26 -5.72 -10.49
CA SER A 335 23.82 -6.53 -9.35
C SER A 335 22.48 -7.21 -9.64
N ARG A 336 22.50 -8.51 -9.93
CA ARG A 336 21.28 -9.31 -10.15
C ARG A 336 20.26 -9.16 -9.03
N SER A 337 20.71 -9.12 -7.77
CA SER A 337 19.81 -8.96 -6.63
C SER A 337 19.12 -7.60 -6.63
N LEU A 338 19.85 -6.51 -6.87
CA LEU A 338 19.25 -5.17 -6.91
C LEU A 338 18.31 -5.03 -8.11
N HIS A 339 18.71 -5.56 -9.27
CA HIS A 339 17.90 -5.54 -10.48
C HIS A 339 16.53 -6.24 -10.31
N ILE A 340 16.50 -7.40 -9.65
CA ILE A 340 15.26 -8.14 -9.37
C ILE A 340 14.42 -7.38 -8.35
N MET A 341 15.02 -6.88 -7.27
CA MET A 341 14.28 -6.18 -6.21
C MET A 341 13.69 -4.85 -6.72
N CYS A 342 14.40 -4.11 -7.57
CA CYS A 342 13.90 -2.89 -8.21
C CYS A 342 12.69 -3.12 -9.15
N HIS A 343 12.21 -4.36 -9.29
CA HIS A 343 10.87 -4.59 -9.83
C HIS A 343 9.77 -3.97 -8.94
N ILE A 344 9.99 -3.90 -7.61
CA ILE A 344 9.07 -3.21 -6.69
C ILE A 344 9.53 -1.76 -6.49
N PRO A 345 8.64 -0.77 -6.73
CA PRO A 345 8.96 0.65 -6.55
C PRO A 345 9.53 1.03 -5.18
N VAL A 346 9.06 0.43 -4.07
CA VAL A 346 9.62 0.71 -2.74
C VAL A 346 11.12 0.37 -2.65
N PHE A 347 11.57 -0.68 -3.34
CA PHE A 347 12.99 -1.03 -3.38
C PHE A 347 13.76 -0.08 -4.28
N CYS A 348 13.16 0.46 -5.35
CA CYS A 348 13.78 1.53 -6.12
C CYS A 348 13.99 2.79 -5.26
N TRP A 349 13.00 3.16 -4.45
CA TRP A 349 13.10 4.28 -3.51
C TRP A 349 14.19 4.07 -2.45
N ILE A 350 14.21 2.90 -1.79
CA ILE A 350 15.28 2.55 -0.84
C ILE A 350 16.64 2.61 -1.53
N THR A 351 16.71 2.08 -2.76
CA THR A 351 17.95 2.04 -3.53
C THR A 351 18.44 3.41 -3.93
N ALA A 352 17.56 4.27 -4.43
CA ALA A 352 17.87 5.65 -4.73
C ALA A 352 18.37 6.39 -3.48
N THR A 353 17.66 6.26 -2.36
CA THR A 353 18.01 6.93 -1.09
C THR A 353 19.41 6.52 -0.61
N VAL A 354 19.74 5.22 -0.67
CA VAL A 354 21.05 4.72 -0.25
C VAL A 354 22.16 5.17 -1.21
N LEU A 355 21.96 4.96 -2.51
CA LEU A 355 23.00 5.26 -3.50
C LEU A 355 23.25 6.77 -3.64
N GLU A 356 22.23 7.61 -3.43
CA GLU A 356 22.39 9.05 -3.39
C GLU A 356 23.39 9.49 -2.30
N GLU A 357 23.24 8.96 -1.09
CA GLU A 357 24.11 9.29 0.04
C GLU A 357 25.51 8.67 -0.08
N GLU A 358 25.61 7.45 -0.60
CA GLU A 358 26.91 6.79 -0.83
C GLU A 358 27.72 7.52 -1.90
N LEU A 359 27.08 8.04 -2.94
CA LEU A 359 27.76 8.80 -4.00
C LEU A 359 28.21 10.20 -3.54
N LYS A 360 27.48 10.85 -2.63
CA LYS A 360 27.91 12.14 -2.04
C LYS A 360 29.13 11.98 -1.14
N THR A 361 29.22 10.85 -0.42
CA THR A 361 30.20 10.67 0.67
C THR A 361 31.46 9.89 0.25
N ARG A 362 31.41 9.16 -0.87
CA ARG A 362 32.53 8.33 -1.35
C ARG A 362 33.00 8.76 -2.74
N GLU A 363 34.07 9.55 -2.80
CA GLU A 363 34.86 9.71 -4.03
C GLU A 363 35.60 8.39 -4.34
N GLY A 364 34.95 7.48 -5.07
CA GLY A 364 35.58 6.26 -5.61
C GLY A 364 35.43 4.96 -4.80
N GLY A 365 34.59 4.92 -3.76
CA GLY A 365 34.30 3.69 -3.01
C GLY A 365 33.36 2.72 -3.76
N GLU A 366 33.41 1.43 -3.43
CA GLU A 366 32.46 0.44 -3.95
C GLU A 366 31.04 0.72 -3.42
N LEU A 367 30.06 0.68 -4.33
CA LEU A 367 28.64 0.81 -4.00
C LEU A 367 28.09 -0.51 -3.44
N PRO A 368 27.07 -0.47 -2.56
CA PRO A 368 26.52 -1.69 -1.96
C PRO A 368 26.01 -2.68 -3.00
N LYS A 369 26.46 -3.94 -2.92
CA LYS A 369 26.20 -4.97 -3.94
C LYS A 369 25.10 -5.93 -3.53
N SER A 370 24.94 -6.17 -2.22
CA SER A 370 23.96 -7.11 -1.69
C SER A 370 22.73 -6.43 -1.08
N LEU A 371 21.60 -7.14 -1.05
CA LEU A 371 20.38 -6.63 -0.42
C LEU A 371 20.58 -6.33 1.07
N THR A 372 21.32 -7.17 1.79
CA THR A 372 21.60 -6.93 3.21
C THR A 372 22.46 -5.68 3.41
N GLU A 373 23.46 -5.49 2.57
CA GLU A 373 24.31 -4.30 2.58
C GLU A 373 23.47 -3.03 2.32
N MET A 374 22.60 -3.05 1.32
CA MET A 374 21.65 -1.94 1.06
C MET A 374 20.82 -1.59 2.29
N TYR A 375 20.32 -2.59 3.03
CA TYR A 375 19.50 -2.37 4.21
C TYR A 375 20.30 -1.86 5.42
N ILE A 376 21.56 -2.31 5.59
CA ILE A 376 22.46 -1.75 6.60
C ILE A 376 22.72 -0.27 6.28
N HIS A 377 23.08 0.05 5.04
CA HIS A 377 23.28 1.42 4.60
C HIS A 377 22.01 2.27 4.72
N PHE A 378 20.84 1.70 4.42
CA PHE A 378 19.56 2.36 4.62
C PHE A 378 19.38 2.78 6.08
N LEU A 379 19.64 1.90 7.06
CA LEU A 379 19.59 2.29 8.48
C LEU A 379 20.62 3.36 8.85
N VAL A 380 21.83 3.30 8.28
CA VAL A 380 22.86 4.32 8.50
C VAL A 380 22.37 5.68 7.99
N VAL A 381 21.83 5.73 6.77
CA VAL A 381 21.26 6.96 6.18
C VAL A 381 20.12 7.48 7.06
N GLN A 382 19.17 6.63 7.47
CA GLN A 382 18.07 7.06 8.33
C GLN A 382 18.55 7.57 9.70
N SER A 383 19.59 6.95 10.27
CA SER A 383 20.18 7.39 11.53
C SER A 383 20.87 8.75 11.41
N LYS A 384 21.63 8.99 10.32
CA LYS A 384 22.27 10.28 10.01
C LYS A 384 21.22 11.37 9.80
N VAL A 385 20.22 11.10 8.95
CA VAL A 385 19.14 12.05 8.64
C VAL A 385 18.40 12.45 9.91
N LYS A 386 18.08 11.49 10.80
CA LYS A 386 17.47 11.81 12.10
C LYS A 386 18.37 12.75 12.90
N LYS A 387 19.66 12.40 13.03
CA LYS A 387 20.59 13.10 13.90
C LYS A 387 20.79 14.56 13.49
N VAL A 388 21.01 14.80 12.20
CA VAL A 388 21.17 16.16 11.65
C VAL A 388 19.89 16.97 11.80
N LYS A 389 18.73 16.35 11.53
CA LYS A 389 17.45 17.08 11.46
C LYS A 389 16.77 17.31 12.81
N TYR A 390 17.02 16.48 13.82
CA TYR A 390 16.28 16.52 15.09
C TYR A 390 17.14 16.60 16.33
N ASP A 391 18.34 16.00 16.30
CA ASP A 391 19.22 15.95 17.47
C ASP A 391 20.26 17.11 17.45
N GLY A 392 20.24 17.96 16.41
CA GLY A 392 21.14 19.11 16.27
C GLY A 392 22.61 18.75 16.07
N GLY A 393 22.90 17.48 15.71
CA GLY A 393 24.26 16.98 15.50
C GLY A 393 24.81 17.29 14.11
N ALA A 394 26.14 17.23 13.96
CA ALA A 394 26.79 17.40 12.66
C ALA A 394 26.79 16.10 11.85
N GLU A 395 26.85 16.20 10.51
CA GLU A 395 26.98 15.05 9.60
C GLU A 395 28.24 14.22 9.83
N THR A 396 29.28 14.84 10.43
CA THR A 396 30.60 14.24 10.72
C THR A 396 30.61 13.36 11.96
N ASP A 397 29.56 13.39 12.78
CA ASP A 397 29.51 12.60 14.00
C ASP A 397 29.35 11.09 13.72
N PRO A 398 29.74 10.22 14.68
CA PRO A 398 29.46 8.79 14.58
C PRO A 398 27.97 8.52 14.35
N HIS A 399 27.67 7.73 13.32
CA HIS A 399 26.29 7.40 12.94
C HIS A 399 25.59 6.51 13.99
N TRP A 400 26.35 5.76 14.80
CA TRP A 400 25.84 4.96 15.93
C TRP A 400 25.99 5.67 17.30
N SER A 401 25.16 6.68 17.56
CA SER A 401 25.05 7.25 18.92
C SER A 401 24.44 6.25 19.92
N LYS A 402 24.57 6.49 21.22
CA LYS A 402 23.95 5.62 22.25
C LYS A 402 22.43 5.59 22.09
N GLU A 403 21.85 6.72 21.72
CA GLU A 403 20.42 6.94 21.50
C GLU A 403 19.94 6.21 20.25
N SER A 404 20.66 6.32 19.13
CA SER A 404 20.31 5.62 17.89
C SER A 404 20.42 4.11 18.03
N ARG A 405 21.44 3.62 18.75
CA ARG A 405 21.59 2.18 19.04
C ARG A 405 20.42 1.63 19.84
N LYS A 406 20.08 2.29 20.95
CA LYS A 406 18.92 1.91 21.77
C LYS A 406 17.63 1.91 20.97
N MET A 407 17.44 2.90 20.10
CA MET A 407 16.26 2.96 19.23
C MET A 407 16.22 1.78 18.24
N ILE A 408 17.33 1.46 17.57
CA ILE A 408 17.41 0.33 16.64
C ILE A 408 17.17 -1.00 17.34
N GLU A 409 17.70 -1.19 18.55
CA GLU A 409 17.42 -2.37 19.38
C GLU A 409 15.93 -2.50 19.68
N SER A 410 15.28 -1.42 20.13
CA SER A 410 13.84 -1.41 20.40
C SER A 410 13.00 -1.63 19.13
N LEU A 411 13.37 -1.02 18.00
CA LEU A 411 12.71 -1.22 16.71
C LEU A 411 12.85 -2.65 16.21
N GLY A 412 14.04 -3.24 16.38
CA GLY A 412 14.32 -4.62 16.01
C GLY A 412 13.53 -5.62 16.86
N LYS A 413 13.41 -5.36 18.17
CA LYS A 413 12.55 -6.16 19.07
C LYS A 413 11.10 -6.10 18.61
N LEU A 414 10.56 -4.90 18.39
CA LEU A 414 9.19 -4.71 17.90
C LEU A 414 8.98 -5.42 16.56
N ALA A 415 9.93 -5.31 15.64
CA ALA A 415 9.86 -5.97 14.34
C ALA A 415 9.78 -7.49 14.48
N PHE A 416 10.63 -8.09 15.32
CA PHE A 416 10.64 -9.52 15.57
C PHE A 416 9.35 -10.01 16.23
N ASP A 417 8.92 -9.35 17.31
CA ASP A 417 7.72 -9.75 18.06
C ASP A 417 6.46 -9.67 17.19
N GLN A 418 6.34 -8.63 16.36
CA GLN A 418 5.18 -8.47 15.46
C GLN A 418 5.28 -9.39 14.23
N LEU A 419 6.49 -9.68 13.73
CA LEU A 419 6.67 -10.66 12.64
C LEU A 419 6.24 -12.06 13.07
N GLN A 420 6.59 -12.47 14.30
CA GLN A 420 6.16 -13.76 14.88
C GLN A 420 4.63 -13.83 15.07
N LYS A 421 3.98 -12.70 15.38
CA LYS A 421 2.52 -12.60 15.50
C LYS A 421 1.81 -12.49 14.14
N GLY A 422 2.52 -12.27 13.04
CA GLY A 422 1.94 -12.00 11.72
C GLY A 422 1.29 -10.61 11.61
N ASN A 423 1.65 -9.68 12.49
CA ASN A 423 1.07 -8.34 12.55
C ASN A 423 1.88 -7.33 11.73
N LEU A 424 1.17 -6.54 10.93
CA LEU A 424 1.74 -5.46 10.11
C LEU A 424 1.43 -4.06 10.64
N ILE A 425 0.38 -3.96 11.46
CA ILE A 425 -0.08 -2.74 12.11
C ILE A 425 -0.05 -2.97 13.60
N PHE A 426 0.60 -2.06 14.32
CA PHE A 426 0.78 -2.13 15.75
C PHE A 426 0.40 -0.79 16.41
N TYR A 427 0.11 -0.87 17.70
CA TYR A 427 -0.50 0.19 18.49
C TYR A 427 0.50 0.79 19.47
N GLU A 428 0.09 1.89 20.11
CA GLU A 428 0.84 2.52 21.19
C GLU A 428 1.29 1.53 22.27
N SER A 429 0.42 0.58 22.65
CA SER A 429 0.76 -0.48 23.60
C SER A 429 1.96 -1.32 23.14
N ASP A 430 1.98 -1.72 21.87
CA ASP A 430 3.06 -2.53 21.29
C ASP A 430 4.41 -1.76 21.29
N LEU A 431 4.37 -0.45 21.03
CA LEU A 431 5.55 0.42 21.10
C LEU A 431 6.08 0.52 22.53
N THR A 432 5.19 0.74 23.50
CA THR A 432 5.58 0.88 24.91
C THR A 432 6.17 -0.41 25.49
N GLU A 433 5.65 -1.58 25.10
CA GLU A 433 6.20 -2.90 25.47
C GLU A 433 7.63 -3.11 24.94
N CYS A 434 7.97 -2.45 23.84
CA CYS A 434 9.31 -2.47 23.25
C CYS A 434 10.21 -1.32 23.73
N GLY A 435 9.74 -0.50 24.68
CA GLY A 435 10.49 0.62 25.24
C GLY A 435 10.65 1.81 24.27
N ILE A 436 9.78 1.92 23.27
CA ILE A 436 9.78 3.01 22.29
C ILE A 436 8.89 4.14 22.81
N ASP A 437 9.49 5.31 23.04
CA ASP A 437 8.71 6.53 23.26
C ASP A 437 8.01 6.95 21.95
N ILE A 438 6.69 7.13 22.02
CA ILE A 438 5.83 7.56 20.91
C ILE A 438 6.35 8.84 20.25
N ARG A 439 6.85 9.79 21.04
CA ARG A 439 7.40 11.05 20.50
C ARG A 439 8.70 10.80 19.72
N ALA A 440 9.51 9.84 20.16
CA ALA A 440 10.72 9.42 19.47
C ALA A 440 10.42 8.56 18.22
N ALA A 441 9.35 7.77 18.23
CA ALA A 441 8.90 6.99 17.08
C ALA A 441 8.46 7.88 15.90
N SER A 442 7.75 8.99 16.19
CA SER A 442 7.34 9.99 15.19
C SER A 442 8.51 10.63 14.42
N VAL A 443 9.73 10.55 14.95
CA VAL A 443 10.95 11.17 14.39
C VAL A 443 11.69 10.20 13.44
N TYR A 444 11.43 8.89 13.53
CA TYR A 444 12.04 7.85 12.69
C TYR A 444 11.21 7.55 11.43
N SER A 445 10.64 8.58 10.80
CA SER A 445 9.62 8.40 9.76
C SER A 445 10.10 7.79 8.41
N GLY A 446 11.40 7.48 8.27
CA GLY A 446 11.92 6.72 7.12
C GLY A 446 12.03 5.22 7.37
N VAL A 447 11.85 4.76 8.62
CA VAL A 447 11.80 3.34 9.00
C VAL A 447 10.38 2.96 9.45
N PHE A 448 9.67 3.91 10.05
CA PHE A 448 8.29 3.81 10.53
C PHE A 448 7.39 4.80 9.82
N THR A 449 6.13 4.45 9.61
CA THR A 449 5.09 5.45 9.28
C THR A 449 4.16 5.59 10.47
N GLN A 450 4.10 6.79 11.06
CA GLN A 450 3.00 7.12 11.97
C GLN A 450 1.78 7.43 11.10
N ILE A 451 0.73 6.64 11.25
CA ILE A 451 -0.43 6.68 10.34
C ILE A 451 -1.43 7.76 10.77
N PHE A 452 -1.42 8.22 12.03
CA PHE A 452 -2.40 9.19 12.52
C PHE A 452 -1.85 10.57 12.91
N ARG A 453 -2.36 11.57 12.18
CA ARG A 453 -2.63 12.93 12.64
C ARG A 453 -4.07 13.25 12.23
N VAL A 454 -5.04 13.07 13.12
CA VAL A 454 -6.40 13.58 12.88
C VAL A 454 -6.36 15.09 13.08
N GLU A 455 -6.34 15.85 11.98
CA GLU A 455 -6.83 17.23 12.04
C GLU A 455 -8.33 17.17 12.32
N ARG A 456 -8.75 17.88 13.38
CA ARG A 456 -10.13 18.00 13.93
C ARG A 456 -10.62 16.87 14.87
N GLY A 457 -9.79 16.51 15.84
CA GLY A 457 -10.19 16.64 17.26
C GLY A 457 -11.05 15.57 17.97
N LEU A 458 -11.26 14.35 17.44
CA LEU A 458 -12.09 13.36 18.17
C LEU A 458 -11.51 11.93 18.34
N TYR A 459 -10.35 11.58 17.75
CA TYR A 459 -9.70 10.27 17.95
C TYR A 459 -8.19 10.43 18.16
N GLN A 460 -7.67 9.82 19.24
CA GLN A 460 -6.27 9.94 19.68
C GLN A 460 -5.43 8.68 19.52
N ASP A 461 -6.00 7.55 19.08
CA ASP A 461 -5.23 6.30 18.98
C ASP A 461 -4.25 6.37 17.80
N LYS A 462 -2.96 6.41 18.12
CA LYS A 462 -1.89 6.37 17.12
C LYS A 462 -1.62 4.92 16.76
N VAL A 463 -1.69 4.61 15.47
CA VAL A 463 -1.25 3.33 14.91
C VAL A 463 -0.04 3.55 14.05
N PHE A 464 0.76 2.49 13.95
CA PHE A 464 2.06 2.53 13.35
C PHE A 464 2.26 1.27 12.50
N CYS A 465 3.04 1.42 11.43
CA CYS A 465 3.53 0.29 10.64
C CYS A 465 4.98 0.59 10.21
N PHE A 466 5.72 -0.45 9.83
CA PHE A 466 6.96 -0.24 9.09
C PHE A 466 6.63 0.27 7.68
N VAL A 467 7.56 1.02 7.07
CA VAL A 467 7.38 1.54 5.70
C VAL A 467 7.18 0.40 4.68
N HIS A 468 7.74 -0.78 4.95
CA HIS A 468 7.55 -1.99 4.16
C HIS A 468 7.83 -3.25 5.00
N LEU A 469 7.22 -4.38 4.66
CA LEU A 469 7.44 -5.68 5.33
C LEU A 469 8.92 -6.09 5.31
N SER A 470 9.64 -5.86 4.21
CA SER A 470 11.08 -6.15 4.14
C SER A 470 11.92 -5.35 5.14
N VAL A 471 11.49 -4.16 5.54
CA VAL A 471 12.16 -3.37 6.60
C VAL A 471 11.90 -4.01 7.96
N GLN A 472 10.68 -4.50 8.21
CA GLN A 472 10.34 -5.28 9.41
C GLN A 472 11.17 -6.56 9.47
N GLU A 473 11.21 -7.36 8.40
CA GLU A 473 11.99 -8.61 8.35
C GLU A 473 13.49 -8.38 8.53
N PHE A 474 14.04 -7.32 7.93
CA PHE A 474 15.44 -6.93 8.13
C PHE A 474 15.73 -6.56 9.59
N LEU A 475 14.91 -5.71 10.20
CA LEU A 475 15.09 -5.30 11.59
C LEU A 475 14.91 -6.45 12.57
N ALA A 476 13.98 -7.37 12.28
CA ALA A 476 13.83 -8.60 13.03
C ALA A 476 15.10 -9.48 12.93
N ALA A 477 15.65 -9.65 11.72
CA ALA A 477 16.88 -10.41 11.51
C ALA A 477 18.07 -9.76 12.22
N LEU A 478 18.17 -8.42 12.16
CA LEU A 478 19.17 -7.65 12.88
C LEU A 478 19.04 -7.84 14.39
N HIS A 479 17.81 -7.80 14.94
CA HIS A 479 17.58 -8.02 16.37
C HIS A 479 18.02 -9.41 16.83
N VAL A 480 17.69 -10.45 16.06
CA VAL A 480 18.10 -11.83 16.35
C VAL A 480 19.63 -11.95 16.29
N HIS A 481 20.26 -11.36 15.28
CA HIS A 481 21.71 -11.34 15.14
C HIS A 481 22.38 -10.62 16.32
N LEU A 482 22.00 -9.38 16.60
CA LEU A 482 22.57 -8.58 17.68
C LEU A 482 22.36 -9.23 19.05
N THR A 483 21.18 -9.79 19.33
CA THR A 483 20.88 -10.46 20.59
C THR A 483 21.74 -11.70 20.80
N PHE A 484 21.89 -12.52 19.76
CA PHE A 484 22.71 -13.74 19.85
C PHE A 484 24.19 -13.41 20.09
N PHE A 485 24.76 -12.46 19.36
CA PHE A 485 26.20 -12.14 19.50
C PHE A 485 26.53 -11.28 20.73
N SER A 486 25.58 -10.51 21.26
CA SER A 486 25.77 -9.75 22.50
C SER A 486 25.54 -10.57 23.78
N SER A 487 24.53 -11.44 23.80
CA SER A 487 24.06 -12.13 25.01
C SER A 487 24.18 -13.67 24.96
N GLY A 488 24.37 -14.25 23.79
CA GLY A 488 24.35 -15.69 23.55
C GLY A 488 22.96 -16.31 23.46
N VAL A 489 21.90 -15.51 23.54
CA VAL A 489 20.51 -15.98 23.51
C VAL A 489 20.07 -16.23 22.07
N ASN A 490 19.64 -17.46 21.77
CA ASN A 490 19.00 -17.81 20.49
C ASN A 490 17.49 -17.62 20.59
N LEU A 491 16.97 -16.51 20.05
CA LEU A 491 15.54 -16.18 20.04
C LEU A 491 14.69 -17.15 19.20
N LEU A 492 15.31 -17.90 18.27
CA LEU A 492 14.63 -18.88 17.41
C LEU A 492 14.58 -20.28 18.04
N SER A 493 15.12 -20.45 19.25
CA SER A 493 15.11 -21.76 19.93
C SER A 493 13.79 -21.99 20.66
N LYS A 494 12.99 -22.95 20.19
CA LYS A 494 11.70 -23.35 20.79
C LYS A 494 11.79 -23.90 22.23
N GLN A 495 13.00 -24.12 22.77
CA GLN A 495 13.23 -24.77 24.08
C GLN A 495 13.21 -23.84 25.30
N GLN A 496 12.96 -22.53 25.16
CA GLN A 496 13.04 -21.62 26.32
C GLN A 496 11.76 -21.49 27.16
N THR A 497 10.63 -22.08 26.76
CA THR A 497 9.37 -21.97 27.53
C THR A 497 9.26 -22.94 28.73
N THR A 498 10.20 -23.86 28.94
CA THR A 498 10.08 -24.88 30.02
C THR A 498 11.29 -25.04 30.95
N SER A 499 12.32 -24.20 30.90
CA SER A 499 13.46 -24.36 31.81
C SER A 499 13.91 -23.05 32.46
N ARG A 500 13.30 -22.78 33.61
CA ARG A 500 13.88 -21.93 34.66
C ARG A 500 14.89 -22.72 35.49
N GLN A 501 15.74 -23.57 34.88
CA GLN A 501 16.73 -24.37 35.62
C GLN A 501 18.00 -24.62 34.80
N SER A 502 18.99 -23.74 35.00
CA SER A 502 20.34 -24.08 35.48
C SER A 502 21.35 -23.02 35.02
N LYS A 503 21.79 -22.20 35.98
CA LYS A 503 23.08 -21.50 35.89
C LYS A 503 24.19 -22.56 36.03
N ARG A 504 24.57 -23.26 34.96
CA ARG A 504 25.87 -23.96 34.92
C ARG A 504 26.31 -24.29 33.50
N SER A 505 27.56 -23.91 33.24
CA SER A 505 28.33 -24.00 31.99
C SER A 505 27.85 -23.09 30.85
N LYS A 506 28.66 -22.08 30.49
CA LYS A 506 28.60 -21.44 29.17
C LYS A 506 29.51 -22.26 28.24
N PRO A 507 29.03 -23.26 27.48
CA PRO A 507 29.67 -23.53 26.21
C PRO A 507 29.39 -22.31 25.34
N ASN A 508 30.40 -21.72 24.70
CA ASN A 508 30.17 -20.68 23.69
C ASN A 508 29.05 -21.18 22.76
N PRO A 509 27.90 -20.49 22.68
CA PRO A 509 26.82 -20.94 21.80
C PRO A 509 27.38 -20.87 20.38
N LYS A 510 27.56 -22.04 19.75
CA LYS A 510 28.14 -22.12 18.41
C LYS A 510 27.24 -21.30 17.47
N PRO A 511 27.75 -20.27 16.77
CA PRO A 511 26.97 -19.48 15.81
C PRO A 511 26.18 -20.34 14.82
N MET A 512 26.71 -21.52 14.49
CA MET A 512 26.02 -22.58 13.74
C MET A 512 24.60 -22.86 14.23
N ARG A 513 24.38 -23.00 15.54
CA ARG A 513 23.06 -23.38 16.09
C ARG A 513 21.99 -22.32 15.83
N LEU A 514 22.37 -21.04 15.77
CA LEU A 514 21.46 -19.96 15.43
C LEU A 514 20.95 -20.13 13.99
N TYR A 515 21.88 -20.26 13.04
CA TYR A 515 21.53 -20.36 11.62
C TYR A 515 20.78 -21.65 11.31
N GLN A 516 21.14 -22.77 11.95
CA GLN A 516 20.39 -24.03 11.85
C GLN A 516 18.94 -23.86 12.32
N SER A 517 18.73 -23.20 13.46
CA SER A 517 17.38 -22.92 13.99
C SER A 517 16.58 -22.06 13.01
N ALA A 518 17.19 -21.01 12.45
CA ALA A 518 16.55 -20.13 11.47
C ALA A 518 16.15 -20.86 10.18
N VAL A 519 17.02 -21.72 9.67
CA VAL A 519 16.74 -22.56 8.49
C VAL A 519 15.57 -23.49 8.78
N ASP A 520 15.56 -24.14 9.96
CA ASP A 520 14.49 -25.06 10.34
C ASP A 520 13.15 -24.33 10.52
N GLU A 521 13.13 -23.13 11.09
CA GLU A 521 11.91 -22.31 11.19
C GLU A 521 11.38 -21.86 9.82
N ALA A 522 12.24 -21.35 8.93
CA ALA A 522 11.84 -20.94 7.58
C ALA A 522 11.34 -22.14 6.74
N LEU A 523 11.92 -23.31 6.94
CA LEU A 523 11.47 -24.56 6.31
C LEU A 523 10.13 -25.08 6.87
N GLN A 524 9.75 -24.69 8.08
CA GLN A 524 8.45 -25.00 8.70
C GLN A 524 7.36 -23.99 8.32
N SER A 525 7.73 -22.80 7.86
CA SER A 525 6.80 -21.78 7.37
C SER A 525 6.09 -22.25 6.09
N PRO A 526 4.75 -22.47 6.11
CA PRO A 526 4.01 -22.98 4.95
C PRO A 526 4.00 -21.98 3.79
N ASN A 527 3.95 -20.68 4.09
CA ASN A 527 3.79 -19.62 3.09
C ASN A 527 5.13 -18.91 2.76
N GLY A 528 6.24 -19.33 3.38
CA GLY A 528 7.57 -18.73 3.14
C GLY A 528 7.79 -17.35 3.75
N HIS A 529 6.97 -16.93 4.73
CA HIS A 529 7.04 -15.61 5.37
C HIS A 529 8.31 -15.32 6.19
N LEU A 530 9.21 -16.30 6.30
CA LEU A 530 10.53 -16.14 6.92
C LEU A 530 11.68 -16.25 5.90
N ASP A 531 11.37 -16.40 4.61
CA ASP A 531 12.39 -16.60 3.58
C ASP A 531 13.29 -15.34 3.46
N LEU A 532 12.72 -14.13 3.52
CA LEU A 532 13.47 -12.88 3.44
C LEU A 532 14.15 -12.54 4.78
N PHE A 533 13.49 -12.78 5.91
CA PHE A 533 14.13 -12.76 7.24
C PHE A 533 15.41 -13.65 7.27
N LEU A 534 15.31 -14.90 6.79
CA LEU A 534 16.45 -15.82 6.75
C LEU A 534 17.55 -15.30 5.83
N ARG A 535 17.20 -14.73 4.67
CA ARG A 535 18.15 -14.09 3.74
C ARG A 535 18.95 -12.99 4.43
N PHE A 536 18.27 -12.11 5.16
CA PHE A 536 18.92 -11.05 5.91
C PHE A 536 19.81 -11.60 7.03
N LEU A 537 19.32 -12.58 7.80
CA LEU A 537 20.10 -13.17 8.89
C LEU A 537 21.39 -13.83 8.39
N LEU A 538 21.34 -14.55 7.27
CA LEU A 538 22.52 -15.11 6.61
C LEU A 538 23.42 -14.02 6.03
N GLY A 539 22.85 -12.96 5.45
CA GLY A 539 23.62 -11.80 4.98
C GLY A 539 24.40 -11.11 6.12
N LEU A 540 23.78 -10.93 7.28
CA LEU A 540 24.40 -10.32 8.47
C LEU A 540 25.56 -11.17 9.02
N SER A 541 25.61 -12.47 8.70
CA SER A 541 26.70 -13.36 9.09
C SER A 541 28.00 -13.10 8.31
N LEU A 542 27.94 -12.40 7.17
CA LEU A 542 29.10 -12.12 6.34
C LEU A 542 30.02 -11.07 6.98
N GLU A 543 31.33 -11.32 6.90
CA GLU A 543 32.36 -10.44 7.45
C GLU A 543 32.27 -9.02 6.87
N THR A 544 32.00 -8.87 5.57
CA THR A 544 31.82 -7.57 4.90
C THR A 544 30.66 -6.75 5.46
N ASN A 545 29.60 -7.41 5.94
CA ASN A 545 28.45 -6.74 6.54
C ASN A 545 28.68 -6.46 8.03
N GLN A 546 29.47 -7.29 8.72
CA GLN A 546 29.84 -7.06 10.12
C GLN A 546 30.71 -5.82 10.29
N THR A 547 31.59 -5.52 9.34
CA THR A 547 32.38 -4.27 9.36
C THR A 547 31.50 -3.03 9.25
N LEU A 548 30.40 -3.08 8.50
CA LEU A 548 29.42 -1.98 8.37
C LEU A 548 28.58 -1.79 9.65
N LEU A 549 28.42 -2.84 10.45
CA LEU A 549 27.73 -2.81 11.74
C LEU A 549 28.65 -2.42 12.91
N ARG A 550 29.93 -2.13 12.63
CA ARG A 550 30.91 -1.75 13.66
C ARG A 550 30.41 -0.51 14.41
N GLY A 551 30.13 -0.67 15.70
CA GLY A 551 29.50 0.32 16.56
C GLY A 551 28.16 -0.14 17.17
N LEU A 552 27.37 -0.95 16.45
CA LEU A 552 26.22 -1.68 17.01
C LEU A 552 26.66 -2.94 17.77
N LEU A 553 27.75 -3.58 17.31
CA LEU A 553 28.40 -4.70 17.98
C LEU A 553 29.78 -4.28 18.50
N THR A 554 30.17 -4.79 19.67
CA THR A 554 31.57 -4.80 20.13
C THR A 554 32.30 -5.93 19.42
N GLU A 555 33.47 -5.64 18.82
CA GLU A 555 34.26 -6.52 17.94
C GLU A 555 34.10 -8.01 18.23
N THR A 556 33.38 -8.70 17.34
CA THR A 556 33.34 -10.16 17.26
C THR A 556 34.47 -10.63 16.34
N GLY A 557 35.23 -11.64 16.77
CA GLY A 557 36.29 -12.25 15.96
C GLY A 557 35.77 -12.82 14.64
N SER A 558 36.63 -12.94 13.63
CA SER A 558 36.22 -13.40 12.29
C SER A 558 35.60 -14.81 12.35
N HIS A 559 34.44 -14.96 11.71
CA HIS A 559 33.61 -16.17 11.79
C HIS A 559 33.46 -16.91 10.43
N SER A 560 34.39 -16.70 9.50
CA SER A 560 34.36 -17.21 8.12
C SER A 560 34.09 -18.73 8.00
N GLN A 561 34.53 -19.53 8.98
CA GLN A 561 34.28 -20.97 9.02
C GLN A 561 32.80 -21.35 9.26
N THR A 562 32.02 -20.49 9.92
CA THR A 562 30.60 -20.73 10.24
C THR A 562 29.71 -20.67 9.00
N SER A 563 30.04 -19.83 8.01
CA SER A 563 29.20 -19.65 6.81
C SER A 563 29.24 -20.88 5.90
N GLN A 564 30.40 -21.51 5.71
CA GLN A 564 30.55 -22.73 4.91
C GLN A 564 29.80 -23.93 5.50
N GLU A 565 29.92 -24.14 6.80
CA GLU A 565 29.20 -25.20 7.51
C GLU A 565 27.67 -24.98 7.48
N THR A 566 27.22 -23.72 7.53
CA THR A 566 25.78 -23.37 7.44
C THR A 566 25.25 -23.66 6.04
N VAL A 567 26.01 -23.29 5.01
CA VAL A 567 25.70 -23.64 3.61
C VAL A 567 25.60 -25.16 3.45
N GLN A 568 26.52 -25.91 4.07
CA GLN A 568 26.50 -27.37 4.01
C GLN A 568 25.27 -27.97 4.73
N TYR A 569 24.91 -27.46 5.90
CA TYR A 569 23.70 -27.88 6.61
C TYR A 569 22.43 -27.60 5.80
N ILE A 570 22.35 -26.43 5.15
CA ILE A 570 21.24 -26.11 4.26
C ILE A 570 21.20 -27.11 3.09
N LYS A 571 22.35 -27.39 2.46
CA LYS A 571 22.45 -28.42 1.40
C LYS A 571 21.97 -29.80 1.88
N GLU A 572 22.29 -30.20 3.11
CA GLU A 572 21.83 -31.46 3.70
C GLU A 572 20.33 -31.49 3.99
N LYS A 573 19.77 -30.41 4.54
CA LYS A 573 18.32 -30.25 4.75
C LYS A 573 17.54 -30.25 3.43
N ILE A 574 18.13 -29.72 2.37
CA ILE A 574 17.58 -29.77 1.02
C ILE A 574 17.57 -31.22 0.48
N LYS A 575 18.67 -31.96 0.64
CA LYS A 575 18.78 -33.36 0.18
C LYS A 575 17.81 -34.30 0.90
N THR A 576 17.60 -34.11 2.20
CA THR A 576 16.75 -34.98 3.03
C THR A 576 15.24 -34.78 2.82
N LYS A 577 14.81 -33.67 2.20
CA LYS A 577 13.38 -33.35 1.94
C LYS A 577 12.87 -33.73 0.54
N HIS A 578 13.47 -34.71 -0.15
CA HIS A 578 13.11 -35.18 -1.51
C HIS A 578 11.66 -35.72 -1.72
N GLY A 579 10.73 -35.48 -0.80
CA GLY A 579 9.29 -35.75 -0.96
C GLY A 579 8.36 -34.63 -0.45
N ALA A 580 8.88 -33.46 -0.08
CA ALA A 580 8.03 -32.33 0.32
C ALA A 580 7.47 -31.60 -0.91
N LYS A 581 6.22 -31.11 -0.83
CA LYS A 581 5.53 -30.28 -1.84
C LYS A 581 6.26 -28.97 -2.23
N ARG A 582 7.49 -28.73 -1.78
CA ARG A 582 8.25 -27.48 -1.93
C ARG A 582 9.49 -27.75 -2.82
N PRO A 583 9.50 -27.38 -4.11
CA PRO A 583 10.62 -27.67 -4.99
C PRO A 583 11.80 -26.70 -4.79
N PHE A 584 12.90 -27.24 -4.27
CA PHE A 584 14.28 -27.21 -4.81
C PHE A 584 14.96 -25.91 -5.31
N CYS A 585 14.32 -25.00 -6.06
CA CYS A 585 15.02 -23.89 -6.74
C CYS A 585 15.10 -22.56 -5.96
N GLU A 586 14.35 -22.40 -4.87
CA GLU A 586 14.02 -21.07 -4.32
C GLU A 586 14.75 -20.70 -3.01
N LEU A 587 15.32 -21.67 -2.28
CA LEU A 587 16.22 -21.38 -1.15
C LEU A 587 17.61 -20.92 -1.61
N ILE A 588 17.91 -21.05 -2.90
CA ILE A 588 19.21 -20.64 -3.47
C ILE A 588 19.26 -19.12 -3.71
N SER A 589 18.12 -18.47 -4.01
CA SER A 589 18.06 -16.99 -4.14
C SER A 589 18.18 -16.25 -2.80
N VAL A 590 18.06 -16.98 -1.68
CA VAL A 590 18.26 -16.51 -0.31
C VAL A 590 19.75 -16.32 0.02
N PHE A 591 20.68 -16.84 -0.81
CA PHE A 591 22.10 -16.62 -0.54
C PHE A 591 22.55 -15.19 -0.90
N PRO A 592 23.42 -14.59 -0.07
CA PRO A 592 24.17 -13.42 -0.49
C PRO A 592 25.00 -13.73 -1.73
N SER A 593 25.06 -12.80 -2.68
CA SER A 593 25.70 -12.93 -4.00
C SER A 593 27.14 -13.49 -3.96
N HIS A 594 27.89 -13.30 -2.88
CA HIS A 594 29.24 -13.88 -2.72
C HIS A 594 29.27 -15.41 -2.61
N HIS A 595 28.15 -16.06 -2.28
CA HIS A 595 28.02 -17.51 -2.22
C HIS A 595 27.29 -18.13 -3.43
N GLU A 596 26.87 -17.34 -4.42
CA GLU A 596 26.27 -17.87 -5.67
C GLU A 596 27.24 -18.83 -6.39
N ASN A 597 28.55 -18.62 -6.26
CA ASN A 597 29.58 -19.52 -6.82
C ASN A 597 29.77 -20.83 -6.02
N LEU A 598 29.27 -20.92 -4.78
CA LEU A 598 29.38 -22.10 -3.90
C LEU A 598 28.17 -23.04 -3.97
N VAL A 599 27.09 -22.60 -4.63
CA VAL A 599 25.94 -23.43 -4.99
C VAL A 599 26.14 -23.85 -6.44
N ASP A 600 26.79 -24.99 -6.59
CA ASP A 600 27.24 -25.57 -7.85
C ASP A 600 26.14 -25.59 -8.94
N LYS A 601 26.53 -25.27 -10.19
CA LYS A 601 25.66 -25.20 -11.37
C LYS A 601 25.03 -26.56 -11.77
N THR A 602 25.33 -27.62 -11.03
CA THR A 602 24.94 -29.02 -11.25
C THR A 602 23.53 -29.37 -10.77
N TYR A 603 22.84 -28.49 -10.05
CA TYR A 603 21.47 -28.74 -9.55
C TYR A 603 20.40 -27.89 -10.24
N LEU A 604 20.68 -27.26 -11.39
CA LEU A 604 19.62 -26.80 -12.29
C LEU A 604 19.24 -27.98 -13.19
N PRO A 605 17.95 -28.37 -13.32
CA PRO A 605 17.56 -29.34 -14.34
C PRO A 605 18.06 -28.85 -15.70
N HIS A 606 18.80 -29.69 -16.40
CA HIS A 606 19.46 -29.44 -17.69
C HIS A 606 18.49 -29.10 -18.86
N SER A 607 17.25 -28.72 -18.60
CA SER A 607 16.20 -28.53 -19.62
C SER A 607 15.79 -27.08 -19.88
N SER A 608 16.46 -26.06 -19.31
CA SER A 608 16.07 -24.64 -19.54
C SER A 608 17.18 -23.71 -20.06
N LEU A 609 18.25 -24.25 -20.65
CA LEU A 609 19.29 -23.46 -21.34
C LEU A 609 19.47 -23.93 -22.79
N LYS A 610 18.57 -23.49 -23.67
CA LYS A 610 18.89 -23.23 -25.07
C LYS A 610 18.17 -21.95 -25.46
N ILE A 611 18.94 -20.87 -25.65
CA ILE A 611 18.75 -19.84 -26.68
C ILE A 611 20.09 -19.08 -26.75
N ASP A 612 20.80 -19.42 -27.84
CA ASP A 612 21.67 -18.58 -28.66
C ASP A 612 23.08 -18.18 -28.19
N ARG A 613 23.99 -19.16 -28.27
CA ARG A 613 25.25 -18.94 -29.00
C ARG A 613 24.96 -18.98 -30.50
N LEU A 614 24.69 -17.84 -31.14
CA LEU A 614 24.75 -17.70 -32.61
C LEU A 614 24.81 -16.21 -32.99
N LYS A 615 25.95 -15.56 -32.71
CA LYS A 615 26.38 -14.35 -33.44
C LYS A 615 27.90 -14.34 -33.55
N HIS A 616 28.43 -15.15 -34.45
CA HIS A 616 29.66 -14.89 -35.18
C HIS A 616 29.72 -15.85 -36.37
N ASN A 617 29.98 -15.31 -37.56
CA ASN A 617 30.02 -15.92 -38.90
C ASN A 617 28.65 -16.01 -39.59
N VAL A 618 28.33 -15.09 -40.51
CA VAL A 618 28.69 -15.16 -41.93
C VAL A 618 28.44 -13.78 -42.55
N LEU A 619 29.52 -13.04 -42.77
CA LEU A 619 29.68 -12.17 -43.93
C LEU A 619 30.12 -13.08 -45.07
N SER A 620 29.23 -13.42 -46.01
CA SER A 620 29.56 -13.67 -47.42
C SER A 620 28.29 -14.06 -48.20
N ARG A 621 28.08 -13.33 -49.30
CA ARG A 621 27.05 -13.46 -50.35
C ARG A 621 25.71 -12.81 -50.07
#